data_AF-A0A1Q9DJG8-F1
#
_entry.id   AF-A0A1Q9DJG8-F1
#
_cell.length_a   1.000
_cell.length_b   1.000
_cell.length_c   1.000
_cell.angle_alpha   90.00
_cell.angle_beta   90.00
_cell.angle_gamma   90.00
#
_symmetry.space_group_name_H-M   'P 1'
#
loop_
_entity.id
_entity.type
_entity.pdbx_description
1 polymer ?
#
loop_
_entity_poly.entity_id
_entity_poly.type
_entity_poly.pdbx_seq_one_letter_code
_entity_poly.pdbx_strand_id
1 'polypeptide(L)'
;MSQHWTIDDFMGEMGHLDQLSITSPDSQVLHAMTHALIARIRGAAHWTSAGIMSMLEKANSMQDSNIKQTLKEAIETLNNNAGGHLRLTSSGQRVIDFIPYLTSEDWEVMSHGVQGDSMSMLARRMRSMGITSAKECLVRQAIALMLWQNHALGKPMVSPSAIHEMVEDFKTILQATTLPESHGEGHHTYPADPKTMGSAWLQKTYGRGSPACRSIQLAHWSKAIPMRSTSSLLKPKNHGQSHAVPSAQPGPSWGNGPSWGAMVELLQKWGTSGHSIGKVRASGAPPDSTSLIKAAMKKIAYLALAADMTF
;
A
#
# COMPACT_ATOMS: atom_id res chain seq x y z
N MET A 1 -5.47 -2.33 -24.67
CA MET A 1 -4.23 -1.56 -24.47
C MET A 1 -4.63 -0.08 -24.48
N SER A 2 -4.65 0.59 -23.33
CA SER A 2 -4.96 2.02 -23.27
C SER A 2 -3.74 2.79 -23.77
N GLN A 3 -3.82 3.33 -24.98
CA GLN A 3 -2.78 4.21 -25.53
C GLN A 3 -2.73 5.46 -24.63
N HIS A 4 -1.60 5.68 -23.96
CA HIS A 4 -1.42 6.85 -23.11
C HIS A 4 -1.17 8.07 -23.99
N TRP A 5 -2.09 9.03 -23.94
CA TRP A 5 -1.93 10.32 -24.63
C TRP A 5 -0.93 11.18 -23.87
N THR A 6 -0.02 11.79 -24.62
CA THR A 6 0.92 12.81 -24.16
C THR A 6 0.32 14.21 -24.29
N ILE A 7 0.94 15.21 -23.66
CA ILE A 7 0.53 16.62 -23.82
C ILE A 7 0.60 17.03 -25.29
N ASP A 8 1.61 16.57 -26.03
CA ASP A 8 1.78 16.87 -27.45
C ASP A 8 0.63 16.32 -28.30
N ASP A 9 0.10 15.14 -27.95
CA ASP A 9 -1.08 14.56 -28.62
C ASP A 9 -2.33 15.44 -28.42
N PHE A 10 -2.54 15.95 -27.20
CA PHE A 10 -3.65 16.87 -26.91
C PHE A 10 -3.51 18.19 -27.66
N MET A 11 -2.29 18.76 -27.68
CA MET A 11 -2.00 20.01 -28.39
C MET A 11 -2.17 19.87 -29.90
N GLY A 12 -1.77 18.72 -30.46
CA GLY A 12 -1.97 18.37 -31.86
C GLY A 12 -3.46 18.31 -32.22
N GLU A 13 -4.26 17.59 -31.42
CA GLU A 13 -5.71 17.47 -31.63
C GLU A 13 -6.42 18.83 -31.52
N MET A 14 -6.03 19.68 -30.55
CA MET A 14 -6.56 21.05 -30.46
C MET A 14 -6.22 21.88 -31.70
N GLY A 15 -5.03 21.69 -32.28
CA GLY A 15 -4.65 22.32 -33.54
C GLY A 15 -5.51 21.87 -34.72
N HIS A 16 -5.82 20.58 -34.81
CA HIS A 16 -6.72 20.06 -35.84
C HIS A 16 -8.16 20.57 -35.67
N LEU A 17 -8.64 20.67 -34.44
CA LEU A 17 -9.97 21.24 -34.15
C LEU A 17 -10.07 22.71 -34.56
N ASP A 18 -9.02 23.50 -34.31
CA ASP A 18 -8.98 24.90 -34.71
C ASP A 18 -9.07 25.03 -36.24
N GLN A 19 -8.27 24.23 -36.98
CA GLN A 19 -8.34 24.19 -38.45
C GLN A 19 -9.71 23.74 -38.97
N LEU A 20 -10.32 22.76 -38.31
CA LEU A 20 -11.64 22.25 -38.68
C LEU A 20 -12.73 23.29 -38.45
N SER A 21 -12.62 24.09 -37.38
CA SER A 21 -13.56 25.20 -37.10
C SER A 21 -13.51 26.28 -38.18
N ILE A 22 -12.33 26.53 -38.75
CA ILE A 22 -12.16 27.48 -39.87
C ILE A 22 -12.72 26.90 -41.18
N THR A 23 -12.45 25.62 -41.44
CA THR A 23 -12.78 24.99 -42.74
C THR A 23 -14.25 24.59 -42.84
N SER A 24 -14.87 24.22 -41.72
CA SER A 24 -16.25 23.72 -41.68
C SER A 24 -16.93 24.12 -40.37
N PRO A 25 -17.22 25.43 -40.22
CA PRO A 25 -17.93 25.95 -39.06
C PRO A 25 -19.27 25.22 -38.91
N ASP A 26 -19.64 24.92 -37.67
CA ASP A 26 -20.89 24.23 -37.28
C ASP A 26 -21.08 22.80 -37.85
N SER A 27 -20.01 22.15 -38.33
CA SER A 27 -20.12 20.76 -38.76
C SER A 27 -20.39 19.81 -37.58
N GLN A 28 -21.22 18.79 -37.79
CA GLN A 28 -21.48 17.76 -36.78
C GLN A 28 -20.19 17.03 -36.35
N VAL A 29 -19.22 16.92 -37.28
CA VAL A 29 -17.90 16.33 -37.04
C VAL A 29 -17.11 17.17 -36.03
N LEU A 30 -17.12 18.51 -36.18
CA LEU A 30 -16.45 19.42 -35.26
C LEU A 30 -16.98 19.26 -33.82
N HIS A 31 -18.29 19.20 -33.65
CA HIS A 31 -18.91 18.98 -32.34
C HIS A 31 -18.55 17.61 -31.76
N ALA A 32 -18.62 16.54 -32.57
CA ALA A 32 -18.29 15.19 -32.12
C ALA A 32 -16.81 15.08 -31.69
N MET A 33 -15.88 15.66 -32.45
CA MET A 33 -14.46 15.64 -32.13
C MET A 33 -14.14 16.51 -30.91
N THR A 34 -14.79 17.67 -30.76
CA THR A 34 -14.66 18.51 -29.56
C THR A 34 -15.11 17.74 -28.31
N HIS A 35 -16.26 17.07 -28.36
CA HIS A 35 -16.73 16.23 -27.25
C HIS A 35 -15.79 15.05 -26.96
N ALA A 36 -15.27 14.38 -27.99
CA ALA A 36 -14.33 13.28 -27.83
C ALA A 36 -13.02 13.74 -27.16
N LEU A 37 -12.50 14.91 -27.57
CA LEU A 37 -11.32 15.51 -26.95
C LEU A 37 -11.59 15.86 -25.48
N ILE A 38 -12.72 16.49 -25.16
CA ILE A 38 -13.10 16.81 -23.78
C ILE A 38 -13.19 15.55 -22.92
N ALA A 39 -13.79 14.48 -23.44
CA ALA A 39 -13.88 13.20 -22.74
C ALA A 39 -12.48 12.62 -22.46
N ARG A 40 -11.55 12.73 -23.42
CA ARG A 40 -10.15 12.31 -23.23
C ARG A 40 -9.42 13.19 -22.23
N ILE A 41 -9.62 14.51 -22.27
CA ILE A 41 -9.02 15.45 -21.32
C ILE A 41 -9.47 15.11 -19.88
N ARG A 42 -10.76 14.87 -19.68
CA ARG A 42 -11.30 14.48 -18.38
C ARG A 42 -10.89 13.06 -17.95
N GLY A 43 -10.69 12.17 -18.91
CA GLY A 43 -10.27 10.78 -18.68
C GLY A 43 -8.76 10.59 -18.46
N ALA A 44 -7.95 11.61 -18.74
CA ALA A 44 -6.51 11.53 -18.55
C ALA A 44 -6.16 11.53 -17.05
N ALA A 45 -5.41 10.50 -16.62
CA ALA A 45 -5.10 10.27 -15.22
C ALA A 45 -4.01 11.21 -14.66
N HIS A 46 -3.23 11.87 -15.52
CA HIS A 46 -2.05 12.63 -15.12
C HIS A 46 -1.97 13.94 -15.91
N TRP A 47 -1.90 15.05 -15.19
CA TRP A 47 -1.68 16.39 -15.73
C TRP A 47 -0.51 17.05 -15.01
N THR A 48 0.39 17.66 -15.76
CA THR A 48 1.40 18.56 -15.21
C THR A 48 0.88 19.98 -15.27
N SER A 49 1.30 20.83 -14.32
CA SER A 49 0.94 22.25 -14.34
C SER A 49 1.38 22.93 -15.64
N ALA A 50 2.56 22.58 -16.16
CA ALA A 50 3.05 23.06 -17.46
C ALA A 50 2.10 22.64 -18.61
N GLY A 51 1.65 21.38 -18.65
CA GLY A 51 0.72 20.91 -19.67
C GLY A 51 -0.65 21.60 -19.62
N ILE A 52 -1.19 21.81 -18.41
CA ILE A 52 -2.44 22.56 -18.23
C ILE A 52 -2.30 23.98 -18.77
N MET A 53 -1.20 24.66 -18.43
CA MET A 53 -0.92 26.03 -18.91
C MET A 53 -0.80 26.08 -20.43
N SER A 54 -0.06 25.15 -21.04
CA SER A 54 0.08 25.07 -22.50
C SER A 54 -1.25 24.84 -23.21
N MET A 55 -2.12 23.97 -22.66
CA MET A 55 -3.46 23.76 -23.23
C MET A 55 -4.35 24.99 -23.07
N LEU A 56 -4.30 25.69 -21.93
CA LEU A 56 -5.05 26.95 -21.75
C LEU A 56 -4.59 28.02 -22.72
N GLU A 57 -3.29 28.17 -22.93
CA GLU A 57 -2.72 29.09 -23.91
C GLU A 57 -3.18 28.73 -25.33
N LYS A 58 -3.14 27.44 -25.69
CA LYS A 58 -3.61 26.96 -26.98
C LYS A 58 -5.10 27.22 -27.18
N ALA A 59 -5.94 26.90 -26.19
CA ALA A 59 -7.38 27.18 -26.25
C ALA A 59 -7.64 28.68 -26.42
N ASN A 60 -6.88 29.53 -25.73
CA ASN A 60 -7.00 30.98 -25.86
C ASN A 60 -6.65 31.49 -27.26
N SER A 61 -5.75 30.81 -27.97
CA SER A 61 -5.36 31.14 -29.35
C SER A 61 -6.35 30.70 -30.44
N MET A 62 -7.32 29.85 -30.11
CA MET A 62 -8.30 29.34 -31.08
C MET A 62 -9.27 30.43 -31.53
N GLN A 63 -9.70 30.37 -32.79
CA GLN A 63 -10.58 31.39 -33.38
C GLN A 63 -12.05 31.19 -32.98
N ASP A 64 -12.52 29.95 -32.90
CA ASP A 64 -13.89 29.62 -32.54
C ASP A 64 -14.14 29.87 -31.04
N SER A 65 -15.02 30.83 -30.74
CA SER A 65 -15.34 31.24 -29.37
C SER A 65 -16.07 30.18 -28.57
N ASN A 66 -16.90 29.36 -29.21
CA ASN A 66 -17.67 28.31 -28.56
C ASN A 66 -16.77 27.13 -28.17
N ILE A 67 -15.93 26.67 -29.10
CA ILE A 67 -14.98 25.58 -28.84
C ILE A 67 -13.94 26.02 -27.82
N LYS A 68 -13.42 27.25 -27.95
CA LYS A 68 -12.51 27.85 -26.99
C LYS A 68 -13.11 27.84 -25.59
N GLN A 69 -14.34 28.33 -25.42
CA GLN A 69 -14.98 28.38 -24.11
C GLN A 69 -15.19 26.97 -23.54
N THR A 70 -15.69 26.04 -24.34
CA THR A 70 -15.95 24.67 -23.92
C THR A 70 -14.67 23.94 -23.50
N LEU A 71 -13.57 24.12 -24.25
CA LEU A 71 -12.27 23.54 -23.90
C LEU A 71 -11.67 24.19 -22.66
N LYS A 72 -11.76 25.51 -22.51
CA LYS A 72 -11.31 26.21 -21.31
C LYS A 72 -12.04 25.72 -20.06
N GLU A 73 -13.36 25.60 -20.12
CA GLU A 73 -14.15 25.05 -19.01
C GLU A 73 -13.74 23.62 -18.69
N ALA A 74 -13.53 22.77 -19.71
CA ALA A 74 -13.05 21.41 -19.49
C ALA A 74 -11.67 21.38 -18.82
N ILE A 75 -10.74 22.25 -19.22
CA ILE A 75 -9.39 22.33 -18.64
C ILE A 75 -9.41 22.94 -17.23
N GLU A 76 -10.21 23.98 -16.99
CA GLU A 76 -10.36 24.62 -15.68
C GLU A 76 -11.05 23.69 -14.67
N THR A 77 -11.97 22.82 -15.12
CA THR A 77 -12.54 21.77 -14.26
C THR A 77 -11.54 20.70 -13.83
N LEU A 78 -10.41 20.54 -14.53
CA LEU A 78 -9.30 19.73 -14.04
C LEU A 78 -8.72 20.31 -12.73
N ASN A 79 -8.78 21.62 -12.57
CA ASN A 79 -8.36 22.32 -11.36
C ASN A 79 -9.45 22.29 -10.27
N ASN A 80 -10.74 22.32 -10.64
CA ASN A 80 -11.85 22.31 -9.65
C ASN A 80 -12.20 20.92 -9.10
N ASN A 81 -11.80 19.84 -9.78
CA ASN A 81 -11.75 18.51 -9.15
C ASN A 81 -10.70 18.42 -8.01
N ALA A 82 -9.94 19.48 -7.75
CA ALA A 82 -9.02 19.60 -6.61
C ALA A 82 -9.69 19.80 -5.24
N GLY A 83 -11.01 19.64 -5.14
CA GLY A 83 -11.69 19.41 -3.84
C GLY A 83 -11.34 18.04 -3.22
N GLY A 84 -10.73 17.14 -3.97
CA GLY A 84 -10.23 15.88 -3.48
C GLY A 84 -8.95 15.51 -4.20
N HIS A 85 -7.82 15.99 -3.69
CA HIS A 85 -6.49 15.45 -4.02
C HIS A 85 -6.21 15.51 -5.53
N LEU A 86 -5.47 16.54 -5.98
CA LEU A 86 -4.39 16.33 -6.96
C LEU A 86 -3.44 15.29 -6.36
N ARG A 87 -3.90 14.03 -6.25
CA ARG A 87 -3.06 12.88 -6.17
C ARG A 87 -2.49 12.86 -7.57
N LEU A 88 -1.35 13.54 -7.73
CA LEU A 88 -0.26 13.01 -8.52
C LEU A 88 -0.25 11.53 -8.18
N THR A 89 -0.98 10.73 -8.95
CA THR A 89 -0.89 9.29 -8.92
C THR A 89 0.47 9.07 -9.53
N SER A 90 1.50 9.27 -8.71
CA SER A 90 2.89 8.98 -9.01
C SER A 90 2.84 7.62 -9.67
N SER A 91 3.01 7.60 -10.99
CA SER A 91 2.99 6.39 -11.79
C SER A 91 3.81 5.37 -11.04
N GLY A 92 3.17 4.28 -10.57
CA GLY A 92 3.75 3.50 -9.49
C GLY A 92 5.13 3.01 -9.89
N GLN A 93 6.13 3.31 -9.06
CA GLN A 93 7.51 3.04 -9.39
C GLN A 93 7.73 1.53 -9.49
N ARG A 94 8.46 1.10 -10.51
CA ARG A 94 8.77 -0.31 -10.76
C ARG A 94 10.20 -0.58 -10.32
N VAL A 95 10.39 -1.47 -9.36
CA VAL A 95 11.71 -2.00 -9.01
C VAL A 95 11.81 -3.41 -9.58
N ILE A 96 12.80 -3.67 -10.44
CA ILE A 96 12.97 -4.99 -11.06
C ILE A 96 13.34 -6.02 -10.00
N ASP A 97 14.38 -5.73 -9.22
CA ASP A 97 14.81 -6.55 -8.09
C ASP A 97 15.28 -5.62 -6.97
N PHE A 98 14.71 -5.75 -5.78
CA PHE A 98 15.03 -4.92 -4.63
C PHE A 98 16.25 -5.43 -3.85
N ILE A 99 16.56 -6.72 -3.91
CA ILE A 99 17.62 -7.33 -3.09
C ILE A 99 19.01 -6.72 -3.34
N PRO A 100 19.42 -6.44 -4.58
CA PRO A 100 20.72 -5.84 -4.85
C PRO A 100 20.91 -4.45 -4.24
N TYR A 101 19.82 -3.72 -3.95
CA TYR A 101 19.86 -2.37 -3.40
C TYR A 101 20.16 -2.31 -1.90
N LEU A 102 20.13 -3.44 -1.21
CA LEU A 102 20.44 -3.51 0.23
C LEU A 102 21.95 -3.37 0.46
N THR A 103 22.32 -2.61 1.48
CA THR A 103 23.71 -2.43 1.94
C THR A 103 24.12 -3.52 2.92
N SER A 104 25.42 -3.64 3.23
CA SER A 104 25.90 -4.58 4.24
C SER A 104 25.27 -4.35 5.63
N GLU A 105 25.05 -3.09 6.00
CA GLU A 105 24.39 -2.72 7.27
C GLU A 105 22.93 -3.19 7.30
N ASP A 106 22.21 -3.03 6.19
CA ASP A 106 20.83 -3.53 6.06
C ASP A 106 20.79 -5.06 6.31
N TRP A 107 21.76 -5.80 5.74
CA TRP A 107 21.87 -7.24 5.94
C TRP A 107 22.16 -7.62 7.40
N GLU A 108 22.97 -6.83 8.10
CA GLU A 108 23.30 -7.03 9.50
C GLU A 108 22.08 -6.80 10.41
N VAL A 109 21.30 -5.75 10.14
CA VAL A 109 20.02 -5.52 10.83
C VAL A 109 19.06 -6.69 10.60
N MET A 110 19.05 -7.30 9.41
CA MET A 110 18.21 -8.47 9.13
C MET A 110 18.71 -9.77 9.76
N SER A 111 20.01 -9.94 9.98
CA SER A 111 20.55 -11.14 10.62
C SER A 111 20.31 -11.16 12.13
N HIS A 112 20.24 -10.00 12.77
CA HIS A 112 20.15 -9.90 14.23
C HIS A 112 18.87 -9.24 14.74
N GLY A 113 18.17 -8.48 13.91
CA GLY A 113 17.02 -7.69 14.30
C GLY A 113 15.75 -8.49 14.52
N VAL A 114 14.83 -7.90 15.30
CA VAL A 114 13.45 -8.36 15.36
C VAL A 114 12.72 -8.01 14.07
N GLN A 115 11.60 -8.69 13.82
CA GLN A 115 10.83 -8.55 12.58
C GLN A 115 10.43 -7.10 12.27
N GLY A 116 10.03 -6.32 13.30
CA GLY A 116 9.67 -4.91 13.13
C GLY A 116 10.84 -4.02 12.70
N ASP A 117 12.05 -4.31 13.17
CA ASP A 117 13.26 -3.58 12.79
C ASP A 117 13.63 -3.87 11.33
N SER A 118 13.51 -5.13 10.91
CA SER A 118 13.71 -5.53 9.52
C SER A 118 12.72 -4.83 8.59
N MET A 119 11.43 -4.80 8.93
CA MET A 119 10.40 -4.07 8.16
C MET A 119 10.73 -2.58 8.06
N SER A 120 11.08 -1.96 9.19
CA SER A 120 11.40 -0.53 9.26
C SER A 120 12.69 -0.18 8.50
N MET A 121 13.68 -1.07 8.51
CA MET A 121 14.89 -0.92 7.70
C MET A 121 14.57 -1.01 6.20
N LEU A 122 13.84 -2.04 5.76
CA LEU A 122 13.49 -2.21 4.34
C LEU A 122 12.67 -1.01 3.84
N ALA A 123 11.72 -0.51 4.64
CA ALA A 123 10.97 0.70 4.34
C ALA A 123 11.88 1.94 4.21
N ARG A 124 12.80 2.15 5.15
CA ARG A 124 13.79 3.24 5.09
C ARG A 124 14.66 3.15 3.84
N ARG A 125 15.15 1.97 3.48
CA ARG A 125 15.94 1.77 2.25
C ARG A 125 15.14 2.14 1.00
N MET A 126 13.88 1.71 0.91
CA MET A 126 12.98 2.12 -0.18
C MET A 126 12.81 3.63 -0.24
N ARG A 127 12.63 4.30 0.92
CA ARG A 127 12.55 5.77 0.97
C ARG A 127 13.85 6.44 0.54
N SER A 128 15.01 5.96 0.98
CA SER A 128 16.31 6.50 0.55
C SER A 128 16.52 6.42 -0.96
N MET A 129 15.95 5.40 -1.62
CA MET A 129 15.99 5.29 -3.09
C MET A 129 15.09 6.30 -3.82
N GLY A 130 14.26 7.05 -3.10
CA GLY A 130 13.25 7.93 -3.69
C GLY A 130 11.93 7.22 -4.01
N ILE A 131 11.63 6.10 -3.34
CA ILE A 131 10.35 5.39 -3.53
C ILE A 131 9.25 6.07 -2.71
N THR A 132 8.29 6.67 -3.39
CA THR A 132 7.16 7.38 -2.78
C THR A 132 5.95 6.46 -2.59
N SER A 133 5.76 5.51 -3.50
CA SER A 133 4.66 4.54 -3.49
C SER A 133 5.16 3.17 -3.98
N ALA A 134 4.94 2.13 -3.16
CA ALA A 134 5.30 0.77 -3.52
C ALA A 134 4.12 0.03 -4.17
N LYS A 135 4.35 -0.49 -5.37
CA LYS A 135 3.46 -1.47 -5.99
C LYS A 135 3.45 -2.76 -5.16
N GLU A 136 2.36 -3.54 -5.27
CA GLU A 136 2.22 -4.85 -4.61
C GLU A 136 3.42 -5.78 -4.85
N CYS A 137 4.05 -5.71 -6.03
CA CYS A 137 5.23 -6.52 -6.34
C CYS A 137 6.43 -6.19 -5.45
N LEU A 138 6.68 -4.92 -5.16
CA LEU A 138 7.79 -4.50 -4.30
C LEU A 138 7.55 -4.88 -2.84
N VAL A 139 6.32 -4.70 -2.36
CA VAL A 139 5.91 -5.19 -1.03
C VAL A 139 6.10 -6.71 -0.94
N ARG A 140 5.69 -7.44 -1.98
CA ARG A 140 5.88 -8.90 -2.03
C ARG A 140 7.36 -9.30 -1.96
N GLN A 141 8.25 -8.58 -2.64
CA GLN A 141 9.70 -8.84 -2.57
C GLN A 141 10.24 -8.62 -1.15
N ALA A 142 9.84 -7.53 -0.48
CA ALA A 142 10.24 -7.27 0.90
C ALA A 142 9.77 -8.38 1.86
N ILE A 143 8.50 -8.78 1.77
CA ILE A 143 7.97 -9.86 2.60
C ILE A 143 8.63 -11.21 2.27
N ALA A 144 8.85 -11.51 0.99
CA ALA A 144 9.54 -12.72 0.56
C ALA A 144 10.97 -12.80 1.13
N LEU A 145 11.67 -11.66 1.19
CA LEU A 145 12.98 -11.59 1.80
C LEU A 145 12.96 -11.91 3.29
N MET A 146 11.97 -11.38 4.02
CA MET A 146 11.84 -11.67 5.46
C MET A 146 11.50 -13.14 5.72
N LEU A 147 10.67 -13.77 4.87
CA LEU A 147 10.39 -15.20 4.97
C LEU A 147 11.63 -16.05 4.68
N TRP A 148 12.39 -15.70 3.64
CA TRP A 148 13.67 -16.32 3.35
C TRP A 148 14.64 -16.21 4.53
N GLN A 149 14.73 -15.02 5.14
CA GLN A 149 15.60 -14.78 6.29
C GLN A 149 15.17 -15.60 7.50
N ASN A 150 13.87 -15.65 7.81
CA ASN A 150 13.36 -16.47 8.91
C ASN A 150 13.70 -17.96 8.71
N HIS A 151 13.56 -18.47 7.49
CA HIS A 151 13.95 -19.82 7.16
C HIS A 151 15.46 -20.04 7.29
N ALA A 152 16.29 -19.09 6.82
CA ALA A 152 17.75 -19.16 6.96
C ALA A 152 18.20 -19.18 8.43
N LEU A 153 17.43 -18.57 9.34
CA LEU A 153 17.65 -18.59 10.78
C LEU A 153 17.03 -19.82 11.48
N GLY A 154 16.47 -20.78 10.73
CA GLY A 154 15.84 -21.99 11.29
C GLY A 154 14.53 -21.73 12.04
N LYS A 155 13.89 -20.58 11.84
CA LYS A 155 12.61 -20.26 12.48
C LYS A 155 11.47 -21.07 11.83
N PRO A 156 10.41 -21.39 12.59
CA PRO A 156 9.23 -22.06 12.05
C PRO A 156 8.59 -21.28 10.90
N MET A 157 7.95 -22.00 9.98
CA MET A 157 7.21 -21.40 8.87
C MET A 157 6.03 -20.59 9.40
N VAL A 158 5.91 -19.34 8.94
CA VAL A 158 4.83 -18.44 9.31
C VAL A 158 3.52 -18.88 8.63
N SER A 159 2.40 -18.85 9.35
CA SER A 159 1.10 -19.20 8.78
C SER A 159 0.66 -18.19 7.72
N PRO A 160 -0.14 -18.58 6.70
CA PRO A 160 -0.61 -17.63 5.68
C PRO A 160 -1.31 -16.39 6.25
N SER A 161 -2.10 -16.54 7.32
CA SER A 161 -2.76 -15.42 7.99
C SER A 161 -1.76 -14.44 8.60
N ALA A 162 -0.75 -14.94 9.31
CA ALA A 162 0.30 -14.10 9.86
C ALA A 162 1.15 -13.43 8.76
N ILE A 163 1.40 -14.11 7.62
CA ILE A 163 2.05 -13.49 6.46
C ILE A 163 1.21 -12.33 5.90
N HIS A 164 -0.12 -12.47 5.85
CA HIS A 164 -1.00 -11.39 5.42
C HIS A 164 -0.94 -10.19 6.38
N GLU A 165 -0.92 -10.43 7.69
CA GLU A 165 -0.73 -9.37 8.69
C GLU A 165 0.61 -8.67 8.49
N MET A 166 1.69 -9.41 8.24
CA MET A 166 3.00 -8.84 7.91
C MET A 166 2.97 -7.93 6.67
N VAL A 167 2.16 -8.27 5.65
CA VAL A 167 1.98 -7.43 4.45
C VAL A 167 1.32 -6.10 4.82
N GLU A 168 0.27 -6.13 5.63
CA GLU A 168 -0.45 -4.92 6.05
C GLU A 168 0.38 -4.05 7.01
N ASP A 169 1.10 -4.67 7.94
CA ASP A 169 2.05 -4.01 8.82
C ASP A 169 3.16 -3.31 8.02
N PHE A 170 3.75 -4.01 7.05
CA PHE A 170 4.81 -3.43 6.21
C PHE A 170 4.30 -2.26 5.36
N LYS A 171 3.09 -2.36 4.78
CA LYS A 171 2.47 -1.25 4.06
C LYS A 171 2.28 -0.03 4.97
N THR A 172 1.82 -0.26 6.19
CA THR A 172 1.62 0.79 7.21
C THR A 172 2.95 1.45 7.58
N ILE A 173 3.98 0.65 7.87
CA ILE A 173 5.34 1.13 8.17
C ILE A 173 5.90 1.93 7.00
N LEU A 174 5.79 1.43 5.77
CA LEU A 174 6.28 2.13 4.59
C LEU A 174 5.59 3.49 4.41
N GLN A 175 4.26 3.54 4.56
CA GLN A 175 3.50 4.79 4.48
C GLN A 175 3.90 5.79 5.56
N ALA A 176 4.13 5.32 6.80
CA ALA A 176 4.57 6.16 7.92
C ALA A 176 6.03 6.61 7.80
N THR A 177 6.88 5.86 7.10
CA THR A 177 8.29 6.21 6.90
C THR A 177 8.40 7.38 5.95
N THR A 178 8.99 8.48 6.40
CA THR A 178 9.24 9.69 5.61
C THR A 178 10.44 9.53 4.69
N LEU A 179 10.48 10.32 3.61
CA LEU A 179 11.68 10.44 2.77
C LEU A 179 12.79 11.15 3.56
N PRO A 180 14.01 10.59 3.62
CA PRO A 180 15.13 11.30 4.21
C PRO A 180 15.50 12.52 3.38
N GLU A 181 16.06 13.56 3.99
CA GLU A 181 16.50 14.77 3.27
C GLU A 181 17.49 14.44 2.13
N SER A 182 18.42 13.52 2.41
CA SER A 182 19.29 12.90 1.40
C SER A 182 18.65 11.61 0.87
N HIS A 183 17.89 11.72 -0.21
CA HIS A 183 17.37 10.59 -0.98
C HIS A 183 17.76 10.71 -2.45
N GLY A 184 17.93 9.56 -3.11
CA GLY A 184 18.07 9.49 -4.56
C GLY A 184 16.88 10.13 -5.26
N GLU A 185 17.11 10.69 -6.45
CA GLU A 185 16.00 11.16 -7.28
C GLU A 185 15.06 9.98 -7.58
N GLY A 186 13.75 10.21 -7.48
CA GLY A 186 12.78 9.14 -7.69
C GLY A 186 12.71 8.75 -9.16
N HIS A 187 13.00 7.48 -9.47
CA HIS A 187 12.88 6.96 -10.84
C HIS A 187 11.56 6.22 -11.05
N HIS A 188 11.03 6.28 -12.27
CA HIS A 188 9.87 5.47 -12.67
C HIS A 188 10.21 3.97 -12.65
N THR A 189 11.42 3.61 -13.09
CA THR A 189 11.90 2.23 -13.18
C THR A 189 13.29 2.15 -12.58
N TYR A 190 13.47 1.27 -11.60
CA TYR A 190 14.76 0.94 -11.00
C TYR A 190 15.31 -0.33 -11.66
N PRO A 191 16.55 -0.28 -12.19
CA PRO A 191 17.25 -1.40 -12.83
C PRO A 191 17.50 -2.55 -11.85
N ALA A 192 17.85 -3.74 -12.36
CA ALA A 192 18.24 -4.86 -11.50
C ALA A 192 19.61 -4.62 -10.82
N ASP A 193 20.54 -3.98 -11.53
CA ASP A 193 21.84 -3.58 -10.99
C ASP A 193 21.79 -2.11 -10.52
N PRO A 194 21.93 -1.83 -9.22
CA PRO A 194 21.94 -0.46 -8.70
C PRO A 194 23.07 0.40 -9.29
N LYS A 195 24.17 -0.20 -9.75
CA LYS A 195 25.32 0.55 -10.28
C LYS A 195 24.99 1.31 -11.55
N THR A 196 23.99 0.87 -12.31
CA THR A 196 23.56 1.54 -13.54
C THR A 196 22.77 2.83 -13.29
N MET A 197 22.45 3.15 -12.03
CA MET A 197 21.80 4.42 -11.65
C MET A 197 22.73 5.63 -11.74
N GLY A 198 24.04 5.41 -11.84
CA GLY A 198 25.06 6.46 -11.89
C GLY A 198 25.58 6.89 -10.53
N SER A 199 26.81 7.39 -10.50
CA SER A 199 27.54 7.74 -9.27
C SER A 199 26.86 8.84 -8.45
N ALA A 200 26.26 9.84 -9.11
CA ALA A 200 25.54 10.93 -8.44
C ALA A 200 24.33 10.40 -7.64
N TRP A 201 23.54 9.50 -8.25
CA TRP A 201 22.40 8.89 -7.57
C TRP A 201 22.85 7.99 -6.41
N LEU A 202 23.90 7.20 -6.62
CA LEU A 202 24.46 6.32 -5.58
C LEU A 202 24.98 7.13 -4.38
N GLN A 203 25.73 8.21 -4.63
CA GLN A 203 26.24 9.08 -3.58
C GLN A 203 25.11 9.74 -2.78
N LYS A 204 24.03 10.17 -3.44
CA LYS A 204 22.88 10.78 -2.77
C LYS A 204 22.06 9.77 -1.96
N THR A 205 21.91 8.56 -2.48
CA THR A 205 21.11 7.48 -1.86
C THR A 205 21.83 6.79 -0.70
N TYR A 206 23.14 6.59 -0.82
CA TYR A 206 23.93 5.78 0.12
C TYR A 206 24.96 6.59 0.92
N GLY A 207 25.22 7.86 0.55
CA GLY A 207 26.24 8.68 1.19
C GLY A 207 27.63 8.08 1.00
N ARG A 208 28.24 7.63 2.11
CA ARG A 208 29.54 6.92 2.10
C ARG A 208 29.40 5.41 1.89
N GLY A 209 28.18 4.87 2.00
CA GLY A 209 27.90 3.44 1.82
C GLY A 209 27.78 3.03 0.35
N SER A 210 27.53 1.74 0.11
CA SER A 210 27.24 1.21 -1.21
C SER A 210 26.30 0.01 -1.14
N PRO A 211 25.51 -0.25 -2.21
CA PRO A 211 24.70 -1.46 -2.31
C PRO A 211 25.61 -2.69 -2.31
N ALA A 212 25.21 -3.72 -1.56
CA ALA A 212 25.95 -4.98 -1.46
C ALA A 212 25.76 -5.86 -2.71
N CYS A 213 24.80 -5.54 -3.58
CA CYS A 213 24.54 -6.25 -4.84
C CYS A 213 24.37 -7.77 -4.66
N ARG A 214 23.81 -8.22 -3.53
CA ARG A 214 23.53 -9.64 -3.29
C ARG A 214 22.37 -10.11 -4.19
N SER A 215 22.37 -11.39 -4.54
CA SER A 215 21.29 -12.04 -5.28
C SER A 215 20.70 -13.17 -4.46
N ILE A 216 19.37 -13.19 -4.33
CA ILE A 216 18.62 -14.21 -3.60
C ILE A 216 17.41 -14.62 -4.43
N GLN A 217 17.22 -15.93 -4.57
CA GLN A 217 16.08 -16.50 -5.30
C GLN A 217 14.79 -16.45 -4.45
N LEU A 218 14.00 -15.39 -4.61
CA LEU A 218 12.74 -15.17 -3.86
C LEU A 218 11.51 -15.83 -4.49
N ALA A 219 11.65 -16.47 -5.65
CA ALA A 219 10.51 -16.98 -6.42
C ALA A 219 9.68 -18.01 -5.64
N HIS A 220 10.33 -18.86 -4.84
CA HIS A 220 9.66 -19.83 -3.98
C HIS A 220 8.82 -19.14 -2.89
N TRP A 221 9.43 -18.20 -2.16
CA TRP A 221 8.81 -17.44 -1.08
C TRP A 221 7.67 -16.56 -1.54
N SER A 222 7.80 -15.96 -2.73
CA SER A 222 6.81 -15.05 -3.30
C SER A 222 5.44 -15.70 -3.52
N LYS A 223 5.39 -17.02 -3.78
CA LYS A 223 4.15 -17.76 -4.00
C LYS A 223 3.36 -18.02 -2.71
N ALA A 224 4.04 -17.98 -1.55
CA ALA A 224 3.44 -18.22 -0.25
C ALA A 224 2.77 -16.97 0.36
N ILE A 225 2.85 -15.81 -0.32
CA ILE A 225 2.44 -14.52 0.25
C ILE A 225 1.02 -14.15 -0.21
N PRO A 226 0.00 -14.24 0.68
CA PRO A 226 -1.32 -13.68 0.41
C PRO A 226 -1.26 -12.15 0.44
N MET A 227 -1.28 -11.52 -0.73
CA MET A 227 -1.24 -10.05 -0.85
C MET A 227 -2.58 -9.36 -0.56
N ARG A 228 -3.67 -10.11 -0.56
CA ARG A 228 -5.05 -9.63 -0.45
C ARG A 228 -5.85 -10.57 0.44
N SER A 229 -6.84 -10.03 1.13
CA SER A 229 -7.75 -10.78 2.02
C SER A 229 -8.56 -11.86 1.29
N THR A 230 -8.74 -11.73 -0.03
CA THR A 230 -9.46 -12.70 -0.88
C THR A 230 -8.58 -13.87 -1.35
N SER A 231 -7.32 -13.93 -0.95
CA SER A 231 -6.39 -14.99 -1.35
C SER A 231 -6.90 -16.38 -0.97
N SER A 232 -6.77 -17.34 -1.89
CA SER A 232 -7.10 -18.75 -1.62
C SER A 232 -6.23 -19.37 -0.53
N LEU A 233 -5.04 -18.82 -0.28
CA LEU A 233 -4.14 -19.25 0.79
C LEU A 233 -4.69 -18.98 2.20
N LEU A 234 -5.65 -18.05 2.31
CA LEU A 234 -6.29 -17.69 3.58
C LEU A 234 -7.57 -18.50 3.85
N LYS A 235 -8.07 -19.22 2.84
CA LYS A 235 -9.26 -20.04 3.00
C LYS A 235 -8.87 -21.30 3.77
N PRO A 236 -9.64 -21.70 4.80
CA PRO A 236 -9.45 -23.01 5.41
C PRO A 236 -9.59 -24.05 4.29
N LYS A 237 -8.55 -24.86 4.10
CA LYS A 237 -8.68 -26.04 3.25
C LYS A 237 -9.70 -26.94 3.94
N ASN A 238 -10.93 -26.93 3.45
CA ASN A 238 -11.88 -27.98 3.80
C ASN A 238 -11.26 -29.29 3.33
N HIS A 239 -10.59 -30.01 4.24
CA HIS A 239 -10.23 -31.41 4.06
C HIS A 239 -11.50 -32.24 4.13
N GLY A 240 -12.39 -32.03 3.16
CA GLY A 240 -13.60 -32.81 2.95
C GLY A 240 -13.34 -33.85 1.87
N GLN A 241 -12.59 -34.89 2.22
CA GLN A 241 -12.65 -36.20 1.56
C GLN A 241 -12.03 -37.25 2.50
N SER A 242 -12.62 -37.39 3.69
CA SER A 242 -12.57 -38.65 4.42
C SER A 242 -13.57 -39.62 3.78
N HIS A 243 -13.06 -40.76 3.34
CA HIS A 243 -13.83 -41.92 2.86
C HIS A 243 -15.12 -42.13 3.66
N ALA A 244 -16.24 -42.27 2.93
CA ALA A 244 -17.49 -42.74 3.50
C ALA A 244 -17.31 -44.18 4.03
N VAL A 245 -17.35 -44.34 5.34
CA VAL A 245 -17.59 -45.63 6.01
C VAL A 245 -19.07 -45.66 6.41
N PRO A 246 -19.82 -46.75 6.18
CA PRO A 246 -21.27 -46.76 6.41
C PRO A 246 -21.62 -46.87 7.89
N SER A 247 -22.51 -45.97 8.31
CA SER A 247 -23.60 -46.14 9.27
C SER A 247 -23.46 -47.17 10.41
N ALA A 248 -23.35 -46.66 11.64
CA ALA A 248 -23.92 -47.29 12.83
C ALA A 248 -24.62 -46.21 13.71
N GLN A 249 -25.69 -46.64 14.37
CA GLN A 249 -26.80 -45.89 14.97
C GLN A 249 -26.49 -44.97 16.19
N PRO A 250 -27.47 -44.12 16.62
CA PRO A 250 -27.22 -42.97 17.47
C PRO A 250 -27.22 -43.31 18.98
N GLY A 251 -26.19 -42.83 19.68
CA GLY A 251 -26.08 -42.77 21.14
C GLY A 251 -26.08 -41.33 21.66
N PRO A 252 -26.25 -41.11 22.97
CA PRO A 252 -27.03 -39.99 23.52
C PRO A 252 -26.33 -38.63 23.49
N SER A 253 -27.17 -37.63 23.24
CA SER A 253 -26.92 -36.19 23.39
C SER A 253 -26.38 -35.84 24.79
N TRP A 254 -25.10 -35.51 24.86
CA TRP A 254 -24.54 -34.72 25.96
C TRP A 254 -24.81 -33.25 25.66
N GLY A 255 -25.87 -32.73 26.26
CA GLY A 255 -26.25 -31.33 26.17
C GLY A 255 -25.33 -30.41 26.98
N ASN A 256 -25.18 -29.20 26.43
CA ASN A 256 -24.90 -27.93 27.10
C ASN A 256 -23.54 -27.77 27.78
N GLY A 257 -22.57 -27.28 27.00
CA GLY A 257 -21.53 -26.40 27.53
C GLY A 257 -22.14 -25.11 28.12
N PRO A 258 -21.43 -24.43 29.03
CA PRO A 258 -22.00 -23.31 29.77
C PRO A 258 -22.40 -22.19 28.81
N SER A 259 -23.64 -21.71 28.94
CA SER A 259 -24.11 -20.58 28.16
C SER A 259 -23.29 -19.34 28.49
N TRP A 260 -23.14 -18.44 27.52
CA TRP A 260 -22.49 -17.14 27.69
C TRP A 260 -23.00 -16.37 28.93
N GLY A 261 -24.26 -16.58 29.34
CA GLY A 261 -24.83 -16.00 30.55
C GLY A 261 -24.14 -16.46 31.85
N ALA A 262 -23.76 -17.74 31.95
CA ALA A 262 -23.05 -18.27 33.12
C ALA A 262 -21.61 -17.74 33.23
N MET A 263 -20.98 -17.40 32.10
CA MET A 263 -19.63 -16.83 32.06
C MET A 263 -19.62 -15.35 32.47
N VAL A 264 -20.68 -14.61 32.15
CA VAL A 264 -20.87 -13.21 32.55
C VAL A 264 -21.18 -13.11 34.06
N GLU A 265 -21.97 -14.02 34.61
CA GLU A 265 -22.30 -14.05 36.04
C GLU A 265 -21.07 -14.37 36.92
N LEU A 266 -20.15 -15.21 36.40
CA LEU A 266 -18.89 -15.57 37.07
C LEU A 266 -17.88 -14.40 37.06
N LEU A 267 -17.87 -13.60 35.98
CA LEU A 267 -17.09 -12.36 35.87
C LEU A 267 -17.63 -11.24 36.76
N GLN A 268 -18.96 -11.17 36.95
CA GLN A 268 -19.57 -10.21 37.87
C GLN A 268 -19.30 -10.53 39.34
N LYS A 269 -19.22 -11.82 39.71
CA LYS A 269 -18.85 -12.26 41.07
C LYS A 269 -17.38 -12.00 41.43
N TRP A 270 -16.49 -11.92 40.45
CA TRP A 270 -15.08 -11.60 40.68
C TRP A 270 -14.81 -10.10 40.87
N GLY A 271 -15.76 -9.23 40.50
CA GLY A 271 -15.63 -7.77 40.60
C GLY A 271 -15.93 -7.15 41.98
N THR A 272 -16.39 -7.93 42.97
CA THR A 272 -16.89 -7.40 44.26
C THR A 272 -16.06 -7.75 45.50
N SER A 273 -14.87 -8.35 45.35
CA SER A 273 -13.90 -8.47 46.44
C SER A 273 -12.80 -7.40 46.29
N GLY A 274 -12.88 -6.37 47.13
CA GLY A 274 -12.24 -5.09 46.89
C GLY A 274 -10.73 -4.99 47.18
N HIS A 275 -10.14 -3.92 46.67
CA HIS A 275 -9.18 -3.09 47.39
C HIS A 275 -9.20 -1.66 46.82
N SER A 276 -9.32 -0.69 47.74
CA SER A 276 -9.34 0.75 47.52
C SER A 276 -7.98 1.25 47.00
N ILE A 277 -7.96 1.97 45.87
CA ILE A 277 -6.88 2.91 45.51
C ILE A 277 -7.48 4.15 44.85
N GLY A 278 -7.22 5.31 45.45
CA GLY A 278 -6.82 6.54 44.74
C GLY A 278 -7.89 7.32 43.98
N LYS A 279 -8.48 8.29 44.65
CA LYS A 279 -9.30 9.38 44.10
C LYS A 279 -8.47 10.24 43.13
N VAL A 280 -8.72 10.15 41.82
CA VAL A 280 -8.22 11.13 40.82
C VAL A 280 -9.41 11.86 40.21
N ARG A 281 -9.29 13.19 40.25
CA ARG A 281 -10.29 14.22 39.92
C ARG A 281 -10.63 14.18 38.43
N ALA A 282 -11.93 14.09 38.14
CA ALA A 282 -12.48 14.05 36.79
C ALA A 282 -12.46 15.42 36.11
N SER A 283 -11.99 15.46 34.87
CA SER A 283 -12.36 16.45 33.87
C SER A 283 -12.56 15.76 32.52
N GLY A 284 -13.80 15.76 32.04
CA GLY A 284 -14.13 15.60 30.61
C GLY A 284 -14.43 14.18 30.11
N ALA A 285 -15.72 13.93 29.88
CA ALA A 285 -16.36 12.86 29.09
C ALA A 285 -16.21 11.39 29.55
N PRO A 286 -17.31 10.60 29.56
CA PRO A 286 -17.24 9.17 29.86
C PRO A 286 -16.52 8.43 28.72
N PRO A 287 -15.47 7.64 29.00
CA PRO A 287 -14.86 6.79 27.98
C PRO A 287 -15.83 5.68 27.60
N ASP A 288 -15.98 5.47 26.29
CA ASP A 288 -16.67 4.34 25.68
C ASP A 288 -16.21 3.03 26.35
N SER A 289 -17.15 2.30 26.95
CA SER A 289 -16.91 1.07 27.71
C SER A 289 -16.15 0.01 26.90
N THR A 290 -16.26 0.07 25.58
CA THR A 290 -15.54 -0.77 24.62
C THR A 290 -14.03 -0.52 24.62
N SER A 291 -13.60 0.72 24.89
CA SER A 291 -12.18 1.12 24.93
C SER A 291 -11.47 0.62 26.19
N LEU A 292 -12.16 0.66 27.33
CA LEU A 292 -11.66 0.16 28.62
C LEU A 292 -11.52 -1.38 28.61
N ILE A 293 -12.47 -2.08 27.99
CA ILE A 293 -12.41 -3.55 27.84
C ILE A 293 -11.24 -3.95 26.93
N LYS A 294 -11.03 -3.26 25.80
CA LYS A 294 -9.87 -3.52 24.92
C LYS A 294 -8.54 -3.25 25.62
N ALA A 295 -8.44 -2.18 26.40
CA ALA A 295 -7.23 -1.87 27.16
C ALA A 295 -6.95 -2.91 28.27
N ALA A 296 -7.99 -3.39 28.96
CA ALA A 296 -7.88 -4.45 29.96
C ALA A 296 -7.45 -5.80 29.33
N MET A 297 -8.05 -6.19 28.20
CA MET A 297 -7.65 -7.42 27.49
C MET A 297 -6.21 -7.36 26.98
N LYS A 298 -5.76 -6.20 26.50
CA LYS A 298 -4.36 -6.01 26.07
C LYS A 298 -3.38 -6.14 27.24
N LYS A 299 -3.76 -5.68 28.43
CA LYS A 299 -2.95 -5.79 29.65
C LYS A 299 -2.90 -7.24 30.19
N ILE A 300 -4.00 -7.98 30.11
CA ILE A 300 -4.05 -9.40 30.49
C ILE A 300 -3.19 -10.25 29.54
N ALA A 301 -3.27 -10.00 28.22
CA ALA A 301 -2.43 -10.68 27.23
C ALA A 301 -0.93 -10.41 27.46
N TYR A 302 -0.57 -9.18 27.85
CA TYR A 302 0.81 -8.81 28.15
C TYR A 302 1.35 -9.50 29.42
N LEU A 303 0.51 -9.65 30.46
CA LEU A 303 0.87 -10.34 31.69
C LEU A 303 0.98 -11.86 31.49
N ALA A 304 0.14 -12.45 30.63
CA ALA A 304 0.24 -13.86 30.26
C ALA A 304 1.54 -14.18 29.50
N LEU A 305 1.96 -13.29 28.58
CA LEU A 305 3.24 -13.41 27.87
C LEU A 305 4.46 -13.23 28.78
N ALA A 306 4.35 -12.39 29.83
CA ALA A 306 5.43 -12.18 30.78
C ALA A 306 5.62 -13.38 31.74
N ALA A 307 4.55 -14.16 32.00
CA ALA A 307 4.58 -15.33 32.87
C ALA A 307 5.21 -16.57 32.20
N ASP A 308 5.20 -16.65 30.87
CA ASP A 308 5.79 -17.75 30.09
C ASP A 308 7.31 -17.60 29.84
N MET A 309 7.94 -16.51 30.30
CA MET A 309 9.39 -16.25 30.14
C MET A 309 10.23 -16.56 31.37
N THR A 310 9.67 -17.25 32.37
CA THR A 310 10.45 -17.80 33.48
C THR A 310 10.47 -19.33 33.42
N PHE A 311 11.44 -19.86 32.67
CA PHE A 311 12.05 -21.17 32.87
C PHE A 311 13.53 -21.10 32.51
#